data_AF-A0A261KUT9-F1
#
_entry.id   AF-A0A261KUT9-F1
#
_cell.length_a   1.000
_cell.length_b   1.000
_cell.length_c   1.000
_cell.angle_alpha   90.00
_cell.angle_beta   90.00
_cell.angle_gamma   90.00
#
_symmetry.space_group_name_H-M   'P 1'
#
loop_
_entity.id
_entity.type
_entity.pdbx_description
1 polymer ?
#
loop_
_entity_poly.entity_id
_entity_poly.type
_entity_poly.pdbx_seq_one_letter_code
_entity_poly.pdbx_strand_id
1 'polypeptide(L)'
;MEAIRQIARRYNRQGREGLVDRRHQHPGQKGFLSDERQAYLEMALQERAPDGGLWNGRKVGDWLTELIDHRVDSYGVLRKRRRGWEYLRSMKYRLRIPRPQHEKSATPTEQEKWKKNSVTDLNN
;
A
#
# COMPACT_ATOMS: atom_id res chain seq x y z
N MET A 1 -7.26 35.34 3.07
CA MET A 1 -7.65 36.37 2.07
C MET A 1 -7.39 35.95 0.61
N GLU A 2 -6.32 35.19 0.31
CA GLU A 2 -5.99 34.77 -1.07
C GLU A 2 -7.02 33.82 -1.71
N ALA A 3 -7.51 32.84 -0.93
CA ALA A 3 -8.45 31.83 -1.42
C ALA A 3 -9.80 32.42 -1.88
N ILE A 4 -10.33 33.40 -1.14
CA ILE A 4 -11.60 34.08 -1.47
C ILE A 4 -11.47 34.83 -2.80
N ARG A 5 -10.34 35.53 -3.01
CA ARG A 5 -10.07 36.24 -4.27
C ARG A 5 -9.92 35.27 -5.45
N GLN A 6 -9.33 34.10 -5.25
CA GLN A 6 -9.22 33.08 -6.30
C GLN A 6 -10.58 32.47 -6.68
N ILE A 7 -11.45 32.22 -5.70
CA ILE A 7 -12.82 31.73 -5.92
C ILE A 7 -13.62 32.75 -6.71
N ALA A 8 -13.60 34.04 -6.29
CA ALA A 8 -14.28 35.12 -7.00
C ALA A 8 -13.78 35.27 -8.45
N ARG A 9 -12.46 35.24 -8.66
CA ARG A 9 -11.86 35.30 -10.02
C ARG A 9 -12.27 34.12 -10.90
N ARG A 10 -12.37 32.91 -10.34
CA ARG A 10 -12.82 31.72 -11.09
C ARG A 10 -14.28 31.82 -11.48
N TYR A 11 -15.14 32.22 -10.54
CA TYR A 11 -16.56 32.44 -10.81
C TYR A 11 -16.77 33.49 -11.90
N ASN A 12 -16.07 34.63 -11.81
CA ASN A 12 -16.19 35.70 -12.80
C ASN A 12 -15.74 35.27 -14.21
N ARG A 13 -14.86 34.26 -14.33
CA ARG A 13 -14.31 33.81 -15.61
C ARG A 13 -15.07 32.63 -16.22
N GLN A 14 -15.55 31.72 -15.38
CA GLN A 14 -16.07 30.39 -15.79
C GLN A 14 -17.49 30.14 -15.26
N GLY A 15 -18.11 31.13 -14.62
CA GLY A 15 -19.43 30.99 -14.02
C GLY A 15 -19.49 29.91 -12.94
N ARG A 16 -20.68 29.31 -12.79
CA ARG A 16 -20.94 28.25 -11.81
C ARG A 16 -20.10 26.99 -12.04
N GLU A 17 -19.77 26.69 -13.31
CA GLU A 17 -18.91 25.55 -13.69
C GLU A 17 -17.46 25.71 -13.18
N GLY A 18 -17.01 26.95 -12.97
CA GLY A 18 -15.71 27.27 -12.39
C GLY A 18 -15.53 26.86 -10.92
N LEU A 19 -16.65 26.61 -10.21
CA LEU A 19 -16.68 26.26 -8.79
C LEU A 19 -16.81 24.76 -8.51
N VAL A 20 -16.92 23.93 -9.55
CA VAL A 20 -17.01 22.47 -9.40
C VAL A 20 -15.75 21.92 -8.75
N ASP A 21 -15.90 20.92 -7.87
CA ASP A 21 -14.76 20.20 -7.28
C ASP A 21 -14.01 19.43 -8.37
N ARG A 22 -12.80 19.91 -8.69
CA ARG A 22 -11.93 19.31 -9.71
C ARG A 22 -10.99 18.25 -9.14
N ARG A 23 -11.04 17.94 -7.84
CA ARG A 23 -10.16 16.91 -7.23
C ARG A 23 -10.35 15.55 -7.90
N HIS A 24 -11.56 15.22 -8.34
CA HIS A 24 -11.84 13.99 -9.08
C HIS A 24 -11.27 13.99 -10.52
N GLN A 25 -11.04 15.18 -11.11
CA GLN A 25 -10.49 15.34 -12.46
C GLN A 25 -8.95 15.38 -12.46
N HIS A 26 -8.34 15.59 -11.29
CA HIS A 26 -6.89 15.57 -11.10
C HIS A 26 -6.53 14.32 -10.29
N PRO A 27 -6.18 13.18 -10.93
CA PRO A 27 -5.90 11.91 -10.24
C PRO A 27 -4.66 11.92 -9.32
N GLY A 28 -4.13 13.10 -8.97
CA GLY A 28 -2.90 13.27 -8.21
C GLY A 28 -1.65 13.17 -9.08
N GLN A 29 -0.49 13.34 -8.46
CA GLN A 29 0.79 13.04 -9.14
C GLN A 29 0.84 11.55 -9.47
N LYS A 30 1.38 11.23 -10.65
CA LYS A 30 1.73 9.85 -11.02
C LYS A 30 2.53 9.20 -9.88
N GLY A 31 2.22 7.94 -9.60
CA GLY A 31 2.90 7.13 -8.60
C GLY A 31 4.41 7.24 -8.74
N PHE A 32 5.11 7.20 -7.61
CA PHE A 32 6.52 7.56 -7.58
C PHE A 32 7.46 6.52 -8.25
N LEU A 33 6.97 5.32 -8.56
CA LEU A 33 7.65 4.32 -9.40
C LEU A 33 6.95 4.19 -10.76
N SER A 34 7.74 3.95 -11.81
CA SER A 34 7.23 3.38 -13.05
C SER A 34 6.86 1.91 -12.87
N ASP A 35 5.97 1.40 -13.70
CA ASP A 35 5.48 0.01 -13.64
C ASP A 35 6.64 -1.01 -13.72
N GLU A 36 7.64 -0.76 -14.56
CA GLU A 36 8.85 -1.57 -14.67
C GLU A 36 9.60 -1.68 -13.33
N ARG A 37 9.80 -0.55 -12.64
CA ARG A 37 10.49 -0.51 -11.35
C ARG A 37 9.68 -1.21 -10.26
N GLN A 38 8.36 -1.17 -10.37
CA GLN A 38 7.48 -1.90 -9.47
C GLN A 38 7.64 -3.41 -9.67
N ALA A 39 7.70 -3.89 -10.91
CA ALA A 39 7.93 -5.30 -11.20
C ALA A 39 9.29 -5.79 -10.65
N TYR A 40 10.36 -5.02 -10.82
CA TYR A 40 11.66 -5.35 -10.22
C TYR A 40 11.61 -5.44 -8.70
N LEU A 41 10.90 -4.50 -8.05
CA LEU A 41 10.72 -4.54 -6.61
C LEU A 41 9.89 -5.76 -6.18
N GLU A 42 8.85 -6.13 -6.92
CA GLU A 42 8.06 -7.33 -6.65
C GLU A 42 8.89 -8.61 -6.74
N MET A 43 9.80 -8.72 -7.71
CA MET A 43 10.74 -9.83 -7.82
C MET A 43 11.68 -9.89 -6.61
N ALA A 44 12.26 -8.76 -6.21
CA ALA A 44 13.17 -8.71 -5.07
C ALA A 44 12.49 -9.04 -3.73
N LEU A 45 11.21 -8.68 -3.58
CA LEU A 45 10.43 -9.00 -2.38
C LEU A 45 10.13 -10.50 -2.22
N GLN A 46 10.26 -11.31 -3.28
CA GLN A 46 10.16 -12.78 -3.18
C GLN A 46 11.37 -13.40 -2.49
N GLU A 47 12.52 -12.73 -2.55
CA GLU A 47 13.73 -13.18 -1.91
C GLU A 47 13.77 -12.75 -0.44
N ARG A 48 14.62 -13.44 0.34
CA ARG A 48 14.86 -13.07 1.73
C ARG A 48 15.49 -11.68 1.78
N ALA A 49 15.08 -10.86 2.74
CA ALA A 49 15.67 -9.54 2.88
C ALA A 49 17.21 -9.64 3.12
N PRO A 50 18.00 -8.62 2.74
CA PRO A 50 19.47 -8.68 2.79
C PRO A 50 20.07 -9.02 4.16
N ASP A 51 19.36 -8.72 5.24
CA ASP A 51 19.75 -8.99 6.63
C ASP A 51 19.15 -10.29 7.19
N GLY A 52 18.48 -11.09 6.35
CA GLY A 52 17.82 -12.32 6.75
C GLY A 52 16.47 -12.13 7.45
N GLY A 53 15.99 -10.90 7.64
CA GLY A 53 14.72 -10.60 8.29
C GLY A 53 13.54 -10.42 7.33
N LEU A 54 12.45 -9.86 7.84
CA LEU A 54 11.33 -9.39 7.02
C LEU A 54 11.70 -8.11 6.26
N TRP A 55 11.19 -7.96 5.04
CA TRP A 55 11.27 -6.70 4.32
C TRP A 55 10.59 -5.57 5.09
N ASN A 56 11.28 -4.44 5.22
CA ASN A 56 10.76 -3.24 5.89
C ASN A 56 10.90 -2.03 4.96
N GLY A 57 10.19 -0.95 5.26
CA GLY A 57 10.21 0.25 4.42
C GLY A 57 11.61 0.85 4.23
N ARG A 58 12.49 0.76 5.24
CA ARG A 58 13.87 1.25 5.12
C ARG A 58 14.69 0.40 4.13
N LYS A 59 14.60 -0.92 4.23
CA LYS A 59 15.26 -1.88 3.33
C LYS A 59 14.79 -1.73 1.90
N VAL A 60 13.48 -1.58 1.70
CA VAL A 60 12.92 -1.31 0.37
C VAL A 60 13.46 0.00 -0.19
N GLY A 61 13.55 1.04 0.63
CA GLY A 61 14.11 2.33 0.21
C GLY A 61 15.60 2.27 -0.10
N ASP A 62 16.36 1.51 0.67
CA ASP A 62 17.81 1.29 0.46
C ASP A 62 18.03 0.48 -0.83
N TRP A 63 17.34 -0.64 -1.00
CA TRP A 63 17.38 -1.47 -2.21
C TRP A 63 16.98 -0.69 -3.48
N LEU A 64 15.92 0.13 -3.39
CA LEU A 64 15.49 0.95 -4.53
C LEU A 64 16.48 2.07 -4.85
N THR A 65 17.24 2.55 -3.86
CA THR A 65 18.31 3.53 -4.05
C THR A 65 19.49 2.88 -4.77
N GLU A 66 19.86 1.65 -4.38
CA GLU A 66 20.89 0.85 -5.05
C GLU A 66 20.49 0.51 -6.49
N LEU A 67 19.22 0.13 -6.74
CA LEU A 67 18.72 -0.22 -8.07
C LEU A 67 18.70 0.96 -9.05
N ILE A 68 18.37 2.18 -8.61
CA ILE A 68 18.09 3.31 -9.51
C ILE A 68 19.37 4.08 -9.94
N ASP A 69 20.57 3.60 -9.57
CA ASP A 69 21.84 4.31 -9.75
C ASP A 69 21.87 5.65 -8.98
N HIS A 70 23.02 6.02 -8.44
CA HIS A 70 23.22 7.18 -7.56
C HIS A 70 23.08 8.54 -8.27
N ARG A 71 22.36 8.61 -9.40
CA ARG A 71 22.14 9.81 -10.22
C ARG A 71 20.97 10.67 -9.75
N VAL A 72 20.27 10.25 -8.71
CA VAL A 72 19.21 11.05 -8.10
C VAL A 72 19.84 11.83 -6.97
N ASP A 73 19.75 13.16 -7.05
CA ASP A 73 20.22 14.10 -6.05
C ASP A 73 19.95 13.59 -4.62
N SER A 74 20.87 13.86 -3.70
CA SER A 74 20.81 13.41 -2.30
C SER A 74 19.45 13.66 -1.62
N TYR A 75 18.74 14.73 -2.00
CA TYR A 75 17.36 15.02 -1.60
C TYR A 75 16.32 14.03 -2.13
N GLY A 76 16.43 13.59 -3.39
CA GLY A 76 15.56 12.59 -3.98
C GLY A 76 15.77 11.19 -3.39
N VAL A 77 17.02 10.85 -3.04
CA VAL A 77 17.38 9.58 -2.38
C VAL A 77 16.86 9.50 -0.95
N LEU A 78 17.06 10.54 -0.13
CA LEU A 78 16.53 10.58 1.25
C LEU A 78 14.99 10.50 1.27
N ARG A 79 14.34 11.11 0.28
CA ARG A 79 12.89 11.05 0.12
C ARG A 79 12.41 9.67 -0.34
N LYS A 80 13.23 8.88 -1.04
CA LYS A 80 12.93 7.47 -1.39
C LYS A 80 13.06 6.55 -0.18
N ARG A 81 14.13 6.72 0.60
CA ARG A 81 14.36 5.94 1.83
C ARG A 81 13.21 6.07 2.82
N ARG A 82 12.68 7.28 3.00
CA ARG A 82 11.52 7.55 3.87
C ARG A 82 10.20 7.02 3.31
N ARG A 83 10.11 6.77 2.00
CA ARG A 83 8.88 6.36 1.31
C ARG A 83 8.82 4.86 0.99
N GLY A 84 9.79 4.06 1.39
CA GLY A 84 9.75 2.63 1.11
C GLY A 84 8.51 1.92 1.70
N TRP A 85 7.95 2.44 2.80
CA TRP A 85 6.66 1.97 3.33
C TRP A 85 5.47 2.30 2.41
N GLU A 86 5.49 3.44 1.71
CA GLU A 86 4.45 3.80 0.75
C GLU A 86 4.39 2.80 -0.42
N TYR A 87 5.54 2.31 -0.89
CA TYR A 87 5.61 1.27 -1.93
C TYR A 87 5.05 -0.07 -1.48
N LEU A 88 5.42 -0.51 -0.26
CA LEU A 88 4.84 -1.73 0.30
C LEU A 88 3.32 -1.61 0.44
N ARG A 89 2.83 -0.45 0.87
CA ARG A 89 1.39 -0.20 1.00
C ARG A 89 0.68 -0.18 -0.36
N SER A 90 1.27 0.44 -1.39
CA SER A 90 0.68 0.48 -2.74
C SER A 90 0.60 -0.92 -3.36
N MET A 91 1.59 -1.78 -3.07
CA MET A 91 1.60 -3.19 -3.46
C MET A 91 0.74 -4.09 -2.56
N LYS A 92 -0.06 -3.50 -1.66
CA LYS A 92 -0.96 -4.21 -0.72
C LYS A 92 -0.24 -5.17 0.24
N TYR A 93 1.06 -5.00 0.48
CA TYR A 93 1.76 -5.71 1.56
C TYR A 93 1.37 -5.10 2.91
N ARG A 94 1.08 -5.97 3.88
CA ARG A 94 0.85 -5.62 5.29
C ARG A 94 1.42 -6.73 6.15
N LEU A 95 2.03 -6.37 7.27
CA LEU A 95 2.43 -7.35 8.27
C LEU A 95 1.17 -7.98 8.86
N ARG A 96 0.93 -9.26 8.57
CA ARG A 96 -0.12 -10.04 9.22
C ARG A 96 0.49 -10.72 10.43
N ILE A 97 0.14 -10.25 11.61
CA ILE A 97 0.49 -10.89 12.87
C ILE A 97 -0.68 -11.84 13.20
N PRO A 98 -0.47 -13.17 13.17
CA PRO A 98 -1.50 -14.10 13.62
C PRO A 98 -1.89 -13.77 15.06
N ARG A 99 -3.19 -13.85 15.35
CA ARG A 99 -3.66 -13.69 16.74
C ARG A 99 -3.00 -14.79 17.58
N PRO A 100 -2.42 -14.46 18.76
CA PRO A 100 -1.93 -15.48 19.68
C PRO A 100 -3.00 -16.52 19.94
N GLN A 101 -2.68 -17.79 19.74
CA GLN A 101 -3.58 -18.90 19.97
C GLN A 101 -3.36 -19.42 21.39
N HIS A 102 -4.45 -19.78 22.07
CA HIS A 102 -4.37 -20.35 23.41
C HIS A 102 -3.81 -21.77 23.32
N GLU A 103 -2.99 -22.19 24.29
CA GLU A 103 -2.33 -23.50 24.27
C GLU A 103 -3.32 -24.66 24.16
N LYS A 104 -4.49 -24.52 24.79
CA LYS A 104 -5.58 -25.51 24.76
C LYS A 104 -6.57 -25.31 23.62
N SER A 105 -6.24 -24.52 22.60
CA SER A 105 -7.12 -24.38 21.44
C SER A 105 -7.22 -25.70 20.69
N ALA A 106 -8.46 -26.09 20.37
CA ALA A 106 -8.74 -27.29 19.59
C ALA A 106 -7.98 -27.29 18.27
N THR A 107 -7.43 -28.45 17.92
CA THR A 107 -6.81 -28.70 16.62
C THR A 107 -7.83 -28.54 15.49
N PRO A 108 -7.40 -28.25 14.24
CA PRO A 108 -8.32 -28.11 13.11
C PRO A 108 -9.28 -29.31 12.96
N THR A 109 -8.78 -30.52 13.21
CA THR A 109 -9.55 -31.77 13.15
C THR A 109 -10.61 -31.87 14.24
N GLU A 110 -10.32 -31.42 15.47
CA GLU A 110 -11.32 -31.40 16.56
C GLU A 110 -12.41 -30.35 16.31
N GLN A 111 -12.05 -29.19 15.73
CA GLN A 111 -13.02 -28.17 15.33
C GLN A 111 -13.95 -28.66 14.22
N GLU A 112 -13.44 -29.41 13.24
CA GLU A 112 -14.25 -30.02 12.18
C GLU A 112 -15.23 -31.05 12.72
N LYS A 113 -14.79 -31.91 13.64
CA LYS A 113 -15.68 -32.88 14.32
C LYS A 113 -16.77 -32.21 15.15
N TRP A 114 -16.49 -31.05 15.74
CA TRP A 114 -17.44 -30.29 16.55
C TRP A 114 -18.51 -29.56 15.72
N LYS A 115 -18.25 -29.24 14.45
CA LYS A 115 -19.23 -28.55 13.59
C LYS A 115 -20.48 -29.42 13.41
N LYS A 116 -21.63 -28.94 13.90
CA LYS A 116 -22.93 -29.57 13.64
C LYS A 116 -23.31 -29.37 12.17
N ASN A 117 -23.39 -30.47 11.42
CA ASN A 117 -23.95 -30.48 10.07
C ASN A 117 -25.48 -30.59 10.17
N SER A 118 -26.17 -29.46 10.26
CA SER A 118 -27.63 -29.44 10.34
C SER A 118 -28.29 -29.45 8.96
N VAL A 119 -28.08 -30.50 8.15
CA VAL A 119 -28.91 -30.84 6.96
C VAL A 119 -28.76 -32.34 6.64
N THR A 120 -29.24 -33.25 7.50
CA THR A 120 -29.40 -34.68 7.08
C THR A 120 -30.50 -35.47 7.81
N ASP A 121 -31.23 -34.89 8.77
CA ASP A 121 -32.26 -35.61 9.55
C ASP A 121 -33.71 -35.28 9.11
N LEU A 122 -33.99 -35.23 7.80
CA LEU A 122 -35.37 -35.01 7.30
C LEU A 122 -35.97 -36.14 6.46
N ASN A 123 -35.31 -37.29 6.32
CA ASN A 123 -35.92 -38.45 5.67
C ASN A 123 -35.52 -39.75 6.38
N ASN A 124 -36.31 -40.15 7.37
CA ASN A 124 -36.49 -41.56 7.74
C ASN A 124 -37.93 -41.76 8.21
#